data_AF-A0A950ADK1-F1
#
_entry.id   AF-A0A950ADK1-F1
#
_cell.length_a   1.000
_cell.length_b   1.000
_cell.length_c   1.000
_cell.angle_alpha   90.00
_cell.angle_beta   90.00
_cell.angle_gamma   90.00
#
_symmetry.space_group_name_H-M   'P 1'
#
loop_
_entity.id
_entity.type
_entity.pdbx_description
1 polymer ?
#
loop_
_entity_poly.entity_id
_entity_poly.type
_entity_poly.pdbx_seq_one_letter_code
_entity_poly.pdbx_strand_id
1 'polypeptide(L)'
;MPAARIFLQLIADFVVYLGLLIRPRKAIAAENLFLRRQLALYQERKVGPRRIDRATRITLALLSRLFNWRDALIVVQPKTLIRWHRVGFRLLWHWKSKPGRPPIPAELRRLIREMSRDNLLWGEQRIANELLVKLGIS
;
A
#
# COMPACT_ATOMS: atom_id res chain seq x y z
N MET A 1 27.65 21.52 -33.46
CA MET A 1 26.75 20.80 -34.39
C MET A 1 25.38 20.55 -33.74
N PRO A 2 24.52 21.58 -33.59
CA PRO A 2 23.20 21.45 -32.96
C PRO A 2 22.21 20.61 -33.77
N ALA A 3 22.32 20.59 -35.10
CA ALA A 3 21.42 19.88 -36.01
C ALA A 3 21.44 18.35 -35.82
N ALA A 4 22.62 17.75 -35.65
CA ALA A 4 22.76 16.31 -35.41
C ALA A 4 22.08 15.88 -34.08
N ARG A 5 22.17 16.72 -33.04
CA ARG A 5 21.52 16.47 -31.75
C ARG A 5 20.00 16.53 -31.85
N ILE A 6 19.46 17.50 -32.60
CA ILE A 6 18.02 17.61 -32.87
C ILE A 6 17.53 16.38 -33.64
N PHE A 7 18.26 15.97 -34.68
CA PHE A 7 17.88 14.80 -35.47
C PHE A 7 17.87 13.51 -34.65
N LEU A 8 18.87 13.31 -33.80
CA LEU A 8 18.92 12.18 -32.86
C LEU A 8 17.77 12.21 -31.85
N GLN A 9 17.40 13.39 -31.33
CA GLN A 9 16.24 13.55 -30.45
C GLN A 9 14.93 13.20 -31.16
N LEU A 10 14.71 13.70 -32.37
CA LEU A 10 13.51 13.39 -33.15
C LEU A 10 13.38 11.91 -33.47
N ILE A 11 14.49 11.23 -33.81
CA ILE A 11 14.50 9.77 -34.00
C ILE A 11 14.14 9.05 -32.70
N ALA A 12 14.74 9.45 -31.58
CA ALA A 12 14.47 8.83 -30.29
C ALA A 12 13.00 8.99 -29.89
N ASP A 13 12.43 10.20 -30.04
CA ASP A 13 11.03 10.49 -29.74
C ASP A 13 10.09 9.68 -30.66
N PHE A 14 10.44 9.52 -31.93
CA PHE A 14 9.68 8.71 -32.87
C PHE A 14 9.69 7.21 -32.49
N VAL A 15 10.84 6.67 -32.10
CA VAL A 15 10.95 5.28 -31.61
C VAL A 15 10.13 5.07 -30.33
N VAL A 16 10.17 6.02 -29.39
CA VAL A 16 9.35 5.98 -28.17
C VAL A 16 7.86 6.02 -28.53
N TYR A 17 7.46 6.90 -29.45
CA TYR A 17 6.08 7.01 -29.92
C TYR A 17 5.57 5.70 -30.52
N LEU A 18 6.37 5.03 -31.37
CA LEU A 18 6.03 3.72 -31.90
C LEU A 18 5.88 2.67 -30.78
N GLY A 19 6.75 2.69 -29.78
CA GLY A 19 6.64 1.82 -28.61
C GLY A 19 5.36 2.04 -27.79
N LEU A 20 4.88 3.29 -27.71
CA LEU A 20 3.62 3.62 -27.04
C LEU A 20 2.40 3.06 -27.77
N LEU A 21 2.42 2.93 -29.10
CA LEU A 21 1.31 2.36 -29.86
C LEU A 21 1.09 0.87 -29.55
N ILE A 22 2.14 0.15 -29.16
CA ILE A 22 2.10 -1.28 -28.82
C ILE A 22 1.60 -1.49 -27.37
N ARG A 23 1.68 -0.46 -26.52
CA ARG A 23 1.33 -0.56 -25.09
C ARG A 23 -0.20 -0.62 -24.89
N PRO A 24 -0.68 -1.33 -23.86
CA PRO A 24 -2.11 -1.36 -23.55
C PRO A 24 -2.60 0.03 -23.13
N ARG A 25 -3.74 0.48 -23.72
CA ARG A 25 -4.33 1.81 -23.49
C ARG A 25 -4.50 2.17 -22.01
N LYS A 26 -4.84 1.19 -21.17
CA LYS A 26 -5.00 1.37 -19.72
C LYS A 26 -3.69 1.75 -19.02
N ALA A 27 -2.56 1.18 -19.44
CA ALA A 27 -1.25 1.51 -18.89
C ALA A 27 -0.84 2.93 -19.26
N ILE A 28 -1.03 3.32 -20.54
CA ILE A 28 -0.71 4.66 -21.03
C ILE A 28 -1.57 5.72 -20.33
N ALA A 29 -2.87 5.46 -20.15
CA ALA A 29 -3.76 6.37 -19.43
C ALA A 29 -3.34 6.52 -17.95
N ALA A 30 -2.96 5.42 -17.30
CA ALA A 30 -2.48 5.44 -15.92
C ALA A 30 -1.15 6.20 -15.78
N GLU A 31 -0.22 5.99 -16.70
CA GLU A 31 1.06 6.69 -16.77
C GLU A 31 0.87 8.20 -16.99
N ASN A 32 0.02 8.59 -17.95
CA ASN A 32 -0.32 10.00 -18.18
C ASN A 32 -0.93 10.67 -16.93
N LEU A 33 -1.87 10.00 -16.27
CA LEU A 33 -2.48 10.52 -15.05
C LEU A 33 -1.45 10.64 -13.91
N PHE A 34 -0.56 9.65 -13.80
CA PHE A 34 0.52 9.63 -12.81
C PHE A 34 1.47 10.82 -13.00
N LEU A 35 1.94 11.03 -14.23
CA LEU A 35 2.82 12.15 -14.59
C LEU A 35 2.14 13.50 -14.39
N ARG A 36 0.86 13.65 -14.79
CA ARG A 36 0.09 14.88 -14.53
C ARG A 36 -0.02 15.19 -13.04
N ARG A 37 -0.24 14.17 -12.20
CA ARG A 37 -0.29 14.37 -10.75
C ARG A 37 1.06 14.74 -10.17
N GLN A 38 2.15 14.19 -10.69
CA GLN A 38 3.50 14.60 -10.31
C GLN A 38 3.82 16.03 -10.74
N LEU A 39 3.40 16.44 -11.94
CA LEU A 39 3.59 17.80 -12.44
C LEU A 39 2.82 18.80 -11.59
N ALA A 40 1.56 18.50 -11.22
CA ALA A 40 0.77 19.32 -10.31
C ALA A 40 1.48 19.50 -8.95
N LEU A 41 2.00 18.41 -8.37
CA LEU A 41 2.79 18.48 -7.13
C LEU A 41 4.06 19.32 -7.29
N TYR A 42 4.72 19.23 -8.45
CA TYR A 42 5.92 20.01 -8.73
C TYR A 42 5.61 21.51 -8.85
N GLN A 43 4.52 21.87 -9.54
CA GLN A 43 4.05 23.25 -9.65
C GLN A 43 3.62 23.81 -8.29
N GLU A 44 2.84 23.07 -7.51
CA GLU A 44 2.44 23.47 -6.16
C GLU A 44 3.64 23.68 -5.22
N ARG A 45 4.70 22.86 -5.36
CA ARG A 45 5.92 23.00 -4.56
C ARG A 45 6.76 24.23 -4.90
N LYS A 46 6.68 24.76 -6.11
CA LYS A 46 7.35 26.02 -6.46
C LYS A 46 6.81 27.20 -5.64
N VAL A 47 5.55 27.12 -5.20
CA VAL A 47 4.89 28.15 -4.40
C VAL A 47 5.19 27.99 -2.89
N GLY A 48 5.64 26.80 -2.44
CA GLY A 48 6.12 26.58 -1.08
C GLY A 48 6.24 25.09 -0.69
N PRO A 49 7.00 24.74 0.36
CA PRO A 49 7.18 23.35 0.79
C PRO A 49 5.90 22.77 1.42
N ARG A 50 5.04 22.15 0.60
CA ARG A 50 3.80 21.51 1.04
C ARG A 50 3.95 20.00 1.22
N ARG A 51 3.40 19.46 2.32
CA ARG A 51 3.32 18.01 2.54
C ARG A 51 2.42 17.40 1.45
N ILE A 52 2.86 16.27 0.88
CA ILE A 52 2.09 15.55 -0.14
C ILE A 52 0.80 15.05 0.49
N ASP A 53 -0.33 15.46 -0.09
CA ASP A 53 -1.68 15.10 0.35
C ASP A 53 -1.93 13.59 0.37
N ARG A 54 -2.77 13.12 1.29
CA ARG A 54 -3.08 11.69 1.47
C ARG A 54 -3.73 11.11 0.22
N ALA A 55 -4.65 11.84 -0.41
CA ALA A 55 -5.31 11.37 -1.63
C ALA A 55 -4.29 11.18 -2.74
N THR A 56 -3.37 12.13 -2.91
CA THR A 56 -2.29 12.02 -3.91
C THR A 56 -1.41 10.80 -3.68
N ARG A 57 -1.05 10.49 -2.44
CA ARG A 57 -0.25 9.29 -2.12
C ARG A 57 -0.98 8.01 -2.53
N ILE A 58 -2.28 7.94 -2.26
CA ILE A 58 -3.12 6.79 -2.61
C ILE A 58 -3.24 6.68 -4.13
N THR A 59 -3.53 7.78 -4.83
CA THR A 59 -3.61 7.81 -6.30
C THR A 59 -2.31 7.32 -6.93
N LEU A 60 -1.16 7.84 -6.52
CA LEU A 60 0.14 7.42 -7.05
C LEU A 60 0.42 5.93 -6.76
N ALA A 61 0.08 5.45 -5.57
CA ALA A 61 0.26 4.03 -5.20
C ALA A 61 -0.70 3.10 -5.96
N LEU A 62 -1.92 3.54 -6.30
CA LEU A 62 -2.86 2.74 -7.07
C LEU A 62 -2.45 2.67 -8.55
N LEU A 63 -2.08 3.81 -9.13
CA LEU A 63 -1.64 3.89 -10.53
C LEU A 63 -0.35 3.10 -10.76
N SER A 64 0.54 3.02 -9.77
CA SER A 64 1.78 2.26 -9.89
C SER A 64 1.57 0.74 -10.07
N ARG A 65 0.34 0.22 -9.95
CA ARG A 65 0.01 -1.18 -10.26
C ARG A 65 -0.29 -1.43 -11.74
N LEU A 66 -0.54 -0.37 -12.53
CA LEU A 66 -1.07 -0.48 -13.89
C LEU A 66 0.01 -0.34 -14.98
N PHE A 67 1.23 0.06 -14.61
CA PHE A 67 2.33 0.29 -15.54
C PHE A 67 3.70 0.18 -14.83
N ASN A 68 4.79 0.23 -15.59
CA ASN A 68 6.15 0.22 -15.03
C ASN A 68 6.53 1.59 -14.46
N TRP A 69 6.09 1.86 -13.23
CA TRP A 69 6.24 3.17 -12.57
C TRP A 69 7.67 3.62 -12.31
N ARG A 70 8.66 2.71 -12.36
CA ARG A 70 10.06 3.03 -12.05
C ARG A 70 10.64 4.05 -13.02
N ASP A 71 10.30 3.92 -14.30
CA ASP A 71 10.84 4.76 -15.37
C ASP A 71 10.15 6.14 -15.41
N ALA A 72 8.90 6.22 -14.93
CA ALA A 72 8.11 7.45 -14.90
C ALA A 72 8.31 8.30 -13.63
N LEU A 73 9.14 7.84 -12.68
CA LEU A 73 9.24 8.48 -11.37
C LEU A 73 10.27 9.61 -11.36
N ILE A 74 9.82 10.85 -11.55
CA ILE A 74 10.73 12.01 -11.65
C ILE A 74 10.79 12.81 -10.34
N VAL A 75 9.64 13.02 -9.69
CA VAL A 75 9.51 14.00 -8.59
C VAL A 75 9.72 13.41 -7.19
N VAL A 76 9.45 12.12 -7.01
CA VAL A 76 9.45 11.44 -5.70
C VAL A 76 10.49 10.32 -5.71
N GLN A 77 11.18 10.08 -4.61
CA GLN A 77 12.09 8.93 -4.53
C GLN A 77 11.34 7.58 -4.60
N PRO A 78 11.84 6.57 -5.33
CA PRO A 78 11.20 5.25 -5.46
C PRO A 78 10.87 4.60 -4.11
N LYS A 79 11.78 4.73 -3.14
CA LYS A 79 11.62 4.21 -1.77
C LYS A 79 10.37 4.76 -1.08
N THR A 80 10.04 6.02 -1.33
CA THR A 80 8.88 6.70 -0.73
C THR A 80 7.57 6.19 -1.31
N LEU A 81 7.52 5.98 -2.64
CA LEU A 81 6.34 5.42 -3.30
C LEU A 81 6.09 3.97 -2.84
N ILE A 82 7.14 3.15 -2.74
CA ILE A 82 7.04 1.78 -2.21
C ILE A 82 6.47 1.78 -0.79
N ARG A 83 6.90 2.72 0.07
CA ARG A 83 6.37 2.85 1.43
C ARG A 83 4.87 3.14 1.41
N TRP A 84 4.40 4.05 0.57
CA TRP A 84 2.96 4.34 0.44
C TRP A 84 2.18 3.16 -0.12
N HIS A 85 2.73 2.46 -1.12
CA HIS A 85 2.12 1.26 -1.66
C HIS A 85 1.95 0.18 -0.58
N ARG A 86 2.96 -0.06 0.27
CA ARG A 86 2.85 -1.02 1.38
C ARG A 86 1.80 -0.61 2.41
N VAL A 87 1.70 0.68 2.73
CA VAL A 87 0.67 1.19 3.66
C VAL A 87 -0.73 1.02 3.08
N GLY A 88 -0.93 1.38 1.81
CA GLY A 88 -2.20 1.19 1.11
C GLY A 88 -2.59 -0.28 1.02
N PHE A 89 -1.62 -1.16 0.71
CA PHE A 89 -1.84 -2.60 0.66
C PHE A 89 -2.21 -3.18 2.02
N ARG A 90 -1.55 -2.74 3.11
CA ARG A 90 -1.90 -3.15 4.47
C ARG A 90 -3.33 -2.74 4.83
N LEU A 91 -3.73 -1.52 4.48
CA LEU A 91 -5.10 -1.04 4.74
C LEU A 91 -6.14 -1.83 3.94
N LEU A 92 -5.86 -2.07 2.66
CA LEU A 92 -6.71 -2.90 1.80
C LEU A 92 -6.88 -4.30 2.37
N TRP A 93 -5.77 -4.92 2.81
CA TRP A 93 -5.82 -6.25 3.38
C TRP A 93 -6.52 -6.27 4.72
N HIS A 94 -6.33 -5.26 5.57
CA HIS A 94 -7.05 -5.12 6.83
C HIS A 94 -8.57 -5.02 6.61
N TRP A 95 -9.00 -4.27 5.59
CA TRP A 95 -10.42 -4.16 5.25
C TRP A 95 -10.99 -5.45 4.65
N LYS A 96 -10.21 -6.13 3.79
CA LYS A 96 -10.64 -7.37 3.13
C LYS A 96 -10.57 -8.58 4.06
N SER A 97 -9.66 -8.58 5.03
CA SER A 97 -9.47 -9.68 5.95
C SER A 97 -10.61 -9.73 6.96
N LYS A 98 -11.27 -10.88 7.06
CA LYS A 98 -12.11 -11.18 8.21
C LYS A 98 -11.21 -11.55 9.39
N PRO A 99 -11.55 -11.17 10.63
CA PRO A 99 -10.87 -11.68 11.81
C PRO A 99 -10.92 -13.20 11.79
N GLY A 100 -9.76 -13.87 11.76
CA GLY A 100 -9.70 -15.32 11.59
C GLY A 100 -10.26 -16.08 12.80
N ARG A 101 -9.92 -15.62 14.01
CA ARG A 101 -10.45 -16.20 15.25
C ARG A 101 -11.61 -15.35 15.76
N PRO A 102 -12.81 -15.91 15.97
CA PRO A 102 -13.88 -15.19 16.64
C PRO A 102 -13.40 -14.75 18.03
N PRO A 103 -13.74 -13.53 18.47
CA PRO A 103 -13.33 -13.05 19.79
C PRO A 103 -13.93 -13.94 20.87
N ILE A 104 -13.12 -14.33 21.84
CA ILE A 104 -13.58 -15.07 23.04
C ILE A 104 -14.64 -14.22 23.76
N PRO A 105 -15.81 -14.79 24.12
CA PRO A 105 -16.86 -14.09 24.86
C PRO A 105 -16.32 -13.35 26.09
N ALA A 106 -16.87 -12.17 26.38
CA ALA A 106 -16.35 -11.31 27.45
C ALA A 106 -16.41 -12.00 28.82
N GLU A 107 -17.43 -12.80 29.06
CA GLU A 107 -17.62 -13.60 30.28
C GLU A 107 -16.52 -14.65 30.44
N LEU A 108 -16.27 -15.46 29.40
CA LEU A 108 -15.21 -16.45 29.41
C LEU A 108 -13.83 -15.82 29.61
N ARG A 109 -13.59 -14.64 29.02
CA ARG A 109 -12.34 -13.89 29.24
C ARG A 109 -12.20 -13.37 30.67
N ARG A 110 -13.29 -12.97 31.31
CA ARG A 110 -13.29 -12.57 32.73
C ARG A 110 -12.98 -13.77 33.62
N LEU A 111 -13.64 -14.89 33.38
CA LEU A 111 -13.40 -16.14 34.11
C LEU A 111 -11.95 -16.61 34.01
N ILE A 112 -11.38 -16.64 32.80
CA ILE A 112 -9.96 -17.00 32.60
C ILE A 112 -9.03 -16.11 33.45
N ARG A 113 -9.31 -14.80 33.50
CA ARG A 113 -8.52 -13.84 34.29
C ARG A 113 -8.68 -14.03 35.79
N GLU A 114 -9.87 -14.38 36.25
CA GLU A 114 -10.16 -14.68 37.65
C GLU A 114 -9.43 -15.96 38.09
N MET A 115 -9.61 -17.05 37.35
CA MET A 115 -8.91 -18.32 37.60
C MET A 115 -7.38 -18.17 37.60
N SER A 116 -6.84 -17.36 36.68
CA SER A 116 -5.40 -17.07 36.60
C SER A 116 -4.88 -16.23 37.78
N ARG A 117 -5.71 -15.32 38.32
CA ARG A 117 -5.33 -14.51 39.50
C ARG A 117 -5.38 -15.32 40.77
N ASP A 118 -6.40 -16.15 40.91
CA ASP A 118 -6.61 -16.97 42.10
C ASP A 118 -5.62 -18.15 42.16
N ASN A 119 -5.08 -18.57 41.01
CA ASN A 119 -4.17 -19.70 40.91
C ASN A 119 -2.90 -19.35 40.12
N LEU A 120 -1.98 -18.62 40.75
CA LEU A 120 -0.72 -18.15 40.14
C LEU A 120 0.18 -19.28 39.59
N LEU A 121 0.06 -20.50 40.12
CA LEU A 121 0.84 -21.67 39.67
C LEU A 121 0.23 -22.37 38.44
N TRP A 122 -0.99 -22.00 38.02
CA TRP A 122 -1.66 -22.66 36.90
C TRP A 122 -1.18 -22.08 35.57
N GLY A 123 -0.63 -22.94 34.71
CA GLY A 123 -0.30 -22.60 33.32
C GLY A 123 -1.54 -22.58 32.41
N GLU A 124 -1.40 -22.00 31.22
CA GLU A 124 -2.46 -21.87 30.20
C GLU A 124 -3.18 -23.20 29.94
N GLN A 125 -2.43 -24.28 29.74
CA GLN A 125 -2.98 -25.61 29.46
C GLN A 125 -3.84 -26.14 30.62
N ARG A 126 -3.48 -25.83 31.87
CA ARG A 126 -4.24 -26.27 33.03
C ARG A 126 -5.57 -25.52 33.15
N ILE A 127 -5.56 -24.21 32.91
CA ILE A 127 -6.79 -23.40 32.85
C ILE A 127 -7.68 -23.87 31.70
N ALA A 128 -7.12 -24.15 30.53
CA ALA A 128 -7.88 -24.68 29.39
C ALA A 128 -8.53 -26.04 29.70
N ASN A 129 -7.79 -26.95 30.34
CA ASN A 129 -8.33 -28.25 30.77
C ASN A 129 -9.46 -28.09 31.80
N GLU A 130 -9.30 -27.20 32.79
CA GLU A 130 -10.34 -26.94 33.79
C GLU A 130 -11.62 -26.37 33.15
N LEU A 131 -11.48 -25.46 32.17
CA LEU A 131 -12.61 -24.92 31.41
C LEU A 131 -13.29 -25.99 30.56
N LEU A 132 -12.52 -26.88 29.94
CA LEU A 132 -13.04 -27.98 29.13
C LEU A 132 -13.79 -29.00 30.01
N VAL A 133 -13.21 -29.41 31.13
CA VAL A 133 -13.78 -30.43 32.03
C VAL A 133 -14.99 -29.90 32.79
N LYS A 134 -14.95 -28.66 33.30
CA LYS A 134 -16.02 -28.12 34.16
C LYS A 134 -17.13 -27.40 33.42
N LEU A 135 -16.84 -26.80 32.27
CA LEU A 135 -17.80 -26.00 31.52
C LEU A 135 -18.12 -26.56 30.13
N GLY A 136 -17.40 -27.59 29.67
CA GLY A 136 -17.60 -28.19 28.36
C GLY A 136 -17.28 -27.24 27.19
N ILE A 137 -16.49 -26.18 27.45
CA ILE A 137 -16.17 -25.15 26.46
C ILE A 137 -14.85 -25.52 25.77
N SER A 138 -14.92 -25.79 24.46
CA SER A 138 -13.76 -26.06 23.57
C SER A 138 -13.32 -24.82 22.80
#